data_AF-A0A4Q3TL08-F1
#
_entry.id   AF-A0A4Q3TL08-F1
#
_cell.length_a   1.000
_cell.length_b   1.000
_cell.length_c   1.000
_cell.angle_alpha   90.00
_cell.angle_beta   90.00
_cell.angle_gamma   90.00
#
_symmetry.space_group_name_H-M   'P 1'
#
loop_
_entity.id
_entity.type
_entity.pdbx_description
1 polymer ?
#
loop_
_entity_poly.entity_id
_entity_poly.type
_entity_poly.pdbx_seq_one_letter_code
_entity_poly.pdbx_strand_id
1 'polypeptide(L)'
;MLKMTLLAMLAAVIFAHSTTARAMQAMETSTMLLQSGSPAAAQSRYDLGAVVDVRKSSDDGNAVLAVTPGAAAERIGLRAGDRVMAINGRRLDHPTAKPSAALESALQEGRGALRVEVTRDGKPLLLSGRADLVRANSANSCGYVTDRAGVVPRNQGIFQVDITQIEGRSTPLQPTHRHRVDAGKRVLVVRELIPQNYLNSAQLAQIAKMKKFAFARAYKSLVVDVNPGMSYRIGARLLRDKLDTQSIRDNAYWVPVVWEVVPESCP
;
A
#
# COMPACT_ATOMS: atom_id res chain seq x y z
N MET A 1 81.60 18.51 38.22
CA MET A 1 81.24 19.67 39.09
C MET A 1 80.79 20.82 38.20
N LEU A 2 79.66 21.45 38.55
CA LEU A 2 79.23 22.82 38.18
C LEU A 2 79.05 23.14 36.69
N LYS A 3 77.79 23.35 36.23
CA LYS A 3 77.11 24.66 36.04
C LYS A 3 77.44 25.26 34.65
N MET A 4 76.61 26.02 33.93
CA MET A 4 75.25 26.55 34.06
C MET A 4 75.14 27.55 32.91
N THR A 5 74.01 27.54 32.16
CA THR A 5 73.39 28.74 31.53
C THR A 5 74.23 29.52 30.47
N LEU A 6 73.72 30.38 29.58
CA LEU A 6 72.56 31.27 29.59
C LEU A 6 72.38 31.85 28.16
N LEU A 7 71.13 32.21 27.82
CA LEU A 7 70.65 33.34 26.98
C LEU A 7 71.39 33.74 25.67
N ALA A 8 70.61 33.96 24.60
CA ALA A 8 70.14 35.31 24.23
C ALA A 8 69.34 35.30 22.91
N MET A 9 68.17 35.95 22.93
CA MET A 9 67.50 36.48 21.73
C MET A 9 68.25 37.72 21.22
N LEU A 10 68.33 37.92 19.91
CA LEU A 10 68.18 39.26 19.31
C LEU A 10 67.81 39.17 17.82
N ALA A 11 66.90 40.06 17.43
CA ALA A 11 66.36 40.24 16.09
C ALA A 11 67.28 41.04 15.17
N ALA A 12 67.17 40.88 13.85
CA ALA A 12 67.27 41.98 12.88
C ALA A 12 66.77 41.58 11.48
N VAL A 13 65.98 42.48 10.91
CA VAL A 13 65.32 42.47 9.60
C VAL A 13 66.30 42.96 8.52
N ILE A 14 66.30 42.35 7.33
CA ILE A 14 66.82 43.00 6.11
C ILE A 14 65.85 42.78 4.95
N PHE A 15 65.40 43.90 4.38
CA PHE A 15 64.63 44.06 3.15
C PHE A 15 65.46 43.73 1.90
N ALA A 16 64.84 43.20 0.82
CA ALA A 16 64.81 43.83 -0.51
C ALA A 16 64.52 42.88 -1.69
N HIS A 17 63.39 43.18 -2.36
CA HIS A 17 63.20 43.27 -3.82
C HIS A 17 63.25 42.02 -4.72
N SER A 18 62.03 41.53 -4.99
CA SER A 18 61.40 41.33 -6.31
C SER A 18 62.23 40.74 -7.45
N THR A 19 61.96 39.47 -7.78
CA THR A 19 61.92 39.00 -9.17
C THR A 19 60.59 38.29 -9.42
N THR A 20 59.87 38.81 -10.40
CA THR A 20 58.60 38.31 -10.89
C THR A 20 58.79 37.01 -11.65
N ALA A 21 58.25 35.91 -11.13
CA ALA A 21 57.98 34.71 -11.92
C ALA A 21 56.48 34.44 -11.85
N ARG A 22 55.76 34.88 -12.89
CA ARG A 22 54.41 34.40 -13.20
C ARG A 22 54.53 32.92 -13.56
N ALA A 23 54.15 32.04 -12.66
CA ALA A 23 53.87 30.64 -12.96
C ALA A 23 52.47 30.31 -12.45
N MET A 24 51.54 30.29 -13.41
CA MET A 24 50.34 29.48 -13.51
C MET A 24 49.59 29.11 -12.22
N GLN A 25 48.37 29.64 -12.16
CA GLN A 25 47.24 29.16 -11.39
C GLN A 25 47.06 27.64 -11.53
N ALA A 26 47.11 26.90 -10.42
CA ALA A 26 46.38 25.67 -10.26
C ALA A 26 45.23 25.96 -9.29
N MET A 27 44.09 26.34 -9.85
CA MET A 27 42.84 26.48 -9.10
C MET A 27 42.37 25.05 -8.85
N GLU A 28 42.56 24.57 -7.62
CA GLU A 28 42.04 23.28 -7.15
C GLU A 28 40.51 23.33 -7.28
N THR A 29 40.00 22.71 -8.34
CA THR A 29 38.56 22.47 -8.49
C THR A 29 38.14 21.46 -7.44
N SER A 30 37.70 21.98 -6.30
CA SER A 30 36.90 21.25 -5.32
C SER A 30 35.65 20.72 -6.03
N THR A 31 35.73 19.48 -6.51
CA THR A 31 34.59 18.78 -7.08
C THR A 31 33.74 18.36 -5.89
N MET A 32 32.69 19.13 -5.61
CA MET A 32 31.57 18.68 -4.79
C MET A 32 31.06 17.37 -5.39
N LEU A 33 31.37 16.24 -4.73
CA LEU A 33 30.67 14.99 -4.95
C LEU A 33 29.23 15.20 -4.49
N LEU A 34 28.36 15.60 -5.42
CA LEU A 34 26.93 15.36 -5.32
C LEU A 34 26.77 13.87 -5.06
N GLN A 35 26.45 13.51 -3.81
CA GLN A 35 25.91 12.21 -3.48
C GLN A 35 24.62 12.07 -4.29
N SER A 36 24.74 11.47 -5.48
CA SER A 36 23.61 10.89 -6.17
C SER A 36 22.98 9.91 -5.20
N GLY A 37 21.85 10.31 -4.61
CA GLY A 37 20.98 9.39 -3.89
C GLY A 37 20.78 8.20 -4.82
N SER A 38 21.29 7.03 -4.41
CA SER A 38 21.12 5.81 -5.19
C SER A 38 19.63 5.67 -5.49
N PRO A 39 19.23 5.42 -6.76
CA PRO A 39 17.87 5.00 -6.98
C PRO A 39 17.72 3.74 -6.14
N ALA A 40 16.82 3.77 -5.14
CA ALA A 40 16.51 2.62 -4.32
C ALA A 40 16.26 1.46 -5.28
N ALA A 41 17.21 0.52 -5.35
CA ALA A 41 17.17 -0.58 -6.29
C ALA A 41 15.78 -1.19 -6.20
N ALA A 42 15.09 -1.34 -7.34
CA ALA A 42 13.77 -1.93 -7.44
C ALA A 42 13.72 -3.23 -6.61
N GLN A 43 13.27 -3.13 -5.36
CA GLN A 43 13.34 -4.26 -4.43
C GLN A 43 12.28 -5.24 -4.89
N SER A 44 12.72 -6.42 -5.34
CA SER A 44 11.80 -7.51 -5.59
C SER A 44 11.19 -7.93 -4.26
N ARG A 45 9.86 -7.95 -4.17
CA ARG A 45 9.12 -8.29 -2.96
C ARG A 45 8.24 -9.49 -3.21
N TYR A 46 8.08 -10.32 -2.20
CA TYR A 46 7.11 -11.39 -2.22
C TYR A 46 5.73 -10.88 -1.84
N ASP A 47 4.74 -11.19 -2.64
CA ASP A 47 3.35 -10.83 -2.39
C ASP A 47 2.48 -12.08 -2.26
N LEU A 48 1.51 -12.00 -1.35
CA LEU A 48 0.51 -13.03 -1.15
C LEU A 48 -0.62 -12.89 -2.19
N GLY A 49 -0.88 -11.69 -2.70
CA GLY A 49 -2.03 -11.45 -3.57
C GLY A 49 -3.36 -11.65 -2.84
N ALA A 50 -3.40 -11.28 -1.57
CA ALA A 50 -4.61 -11.24 -0.76
C ALA A 50 -4.65 -9.97 0.06
N VAL A 51 -5.86 -9.53 0.33
CA VAL A 51 -6.13 -8.36 1.15
C VAL A 51 -6.42 -8.82 2.56
N VAL A 52 -5.54 -8.47 3.50
CA VAL A 52 -5.65 -8.86 4.90
C VAL A 52 -5.97 -7.62 5.74
N ASP A 53 -6.98 -7.70 6.61
CA ASP A 53 -7.35 -6.60 7.49
C ASP A 53 -6.33 -6.45 8.62
N VAL A 54 -5.37 -5.57 8.41
CA VAL A 54 -4.33 -5.22 9.37
C VAL A 54 -4.66 -3.94 10.14
N ARG A 55 -5.91 -3.44 10.12
CA ARG A 55 -6.27 -2.21 10.86
C ARG A 55 -6.43 -2.44 12.35
N LYS A 56 -6.82 -3.66 12.72
CA LYS A 56 -6.89 -4.14 14.10
C LYS A 56 -6.32 -5.54 14.15
N SER A 57 -5.23 -5.71 14.89
CA SER A 57 -4.79 -7.05 15.30
C SER A 57 -5.74 -7.54 16.40
N SER A 58 -6.21 -8.77 16.28
CA SER A 58 -6.98 -9.47 17.30
C SER A 58 -6.38 -10.84 17.55
N ASP A 59 -6.65 -11.41 18.72
CA ASP A 59 -6.24 -12.77 19.06
C ASP A 59 -6.89 -13.83 18.14
N ASP A 60 -7.98 -13.46 17.46
CA ASP A 60 -8.62 -14.29 16.43
C ASP A 60 -7.96 -14.19 15.05
N GLY A 61 -6.82 -13.51 14.92
CA GLY A 61 -6.13 -13.34 13.64
C GLY A 61 -6.70 -12.27 12.73
N ASN A 62 -5.99 -12.03 11.63
CA ASN A 62 -6.32 -10.98 10.67
C ASN A 62 -7.22 -11.53 9.57
N ALA A 63 -8.38 -10.91 9.35
CA ALA A 63 -9.35 -11.39 8.38
C ALA A 63 -8.87 -11.17 6.94
N VAL A 64 -9.01 -12.18 6.09
CA VAL A 64 -8.84 -12.06 4.63
C VAL A 64 -10.10 -11.45 4.05
N LEU A 65 -9.96 -10.34 3.35
CA LEU A 65 -11.06 -9.55 2.80
C LEU A 65 -11.35 -9.90 1.36
N ALA A 66 -10.28 -10.13 0.62
CA ALA A 66 -10.33 -10.47 -0.77
C ALA A 66 -9.07 -11.24 -1.15
N VAL A 67 -9.18 -12.00 -2.24
CA VAL A 67 -8.10 -12.74 -2.85
C VAL A 67 -8.01 -12.28 -4.30
N THR A 68 -6.80 -11.97 -4.76
CA THR A 68 -6.57 -11.55 -6.14
C THR A 68 -6.64 -12.77 -7.06
N PRO A 69 -7.51 -12.77 -8.08
CA PRO A 69 -7.59 -13.87 -9.03
C PRO A 69 -6.23 -14.13 -9.71
N GLY A 70 -5.83 -15.39 -9.80
CA GLY A 70 -4.56 -15.87 -10.36
C GLY A 70 -3.35 -15.70 -9.45
N ALA A 71 -3.47 -14.98 -8.33
CA ALA A 71 -2.35 -14.72 -7.43
C ALA A 71 -2.05 -15.88 -6.46
N ALA A 72 -0.94 -15.79 -5.75
CA ALA A 72 -0.46 -16.81 -4.82
C ALA A 72 -1.51 -17.29 -3.82
N ALA A 73 -2.26 -16.35 -3.21
CA ALA A 73 -3.34 -16.65 -2.27
C ALA A 73 -4.41 -17.56 -2.85
N GLU A 74 -4.88 -17.28 -4.07
CA GLU A 74 -5.87 -18.12 -4.75
C GLU A 74 -5.29 -19.52 -5.01
N ARG A 75 -4.05 -19.57 -5.51
CA ARG A 75 -3.36 -20.83 -5.83
C ARG A 75 -3.14 -21.73 -4.61
N ILE A 76 -2.94 -21.17 -3.42
CA ILE A 76 -2.84 -21.94 -2.17
C ILE A 76 -4.20 -22.24 -1.52
N GLY A 77 -5.30 -21.78 -2.11
CA GLY A 77 -6.66 -22.03 -1.63
C GLY A 77 -7.10 -21.12 -0.47
N LEU A 78 -6.44 -19.97 -0.29
CA LEU A 78 -6.89 -18.93 0.63
C LEU A 78 -8.21 -18.35 0.13
N ARG A 79 -9.13 -18.02 1.05
CA ARG A 79 -10.45 -17.49 0.71
C ARG A 79 -10.76 -16.25 1.52
N ALA A 80 -11.58 -15.37 0.95
CA ALA A 80 -12.19 -14.29 1.71
C ALA A 80 -12.97 -14.89 2.90
N GLY A 81 -12.77 -14.29 4.08
CA GLY A 81 -13.33 -14.76 5.34
C GLY A 81 -12.44 -15.67 6.16
N ASP A 82 -11.33 -16.18 5.62
CA ASP A 82 -10.29 -16.83 6.42
C ASP A 82 -9.69 -15.85 7.41
N ARG A 83 -9.16 -16.36 8.53
CA ARG A 83 -8.42 -15.56 9.51
C ARG A 83 -6.97 -16.02 9.55
N VAL A 84 -6.05 -15.16 9.17
CA VAL A 84 -4.62 -15.45 9.14
C VAL A 84 -4.05 -15.39 10.55
N MET A 85 -3.52 -16.53 11.00
CA MET A 85 -2.93 -16.75 12.32
C MET A 85 -1.41 -16.62 12.26
N ALA A 86 -0.79 -17.22 11.25
CA ALA A 86 0.65 -17.15 11.06
C ALA A 86 1.03 -17.23 9.58
N ILE A 87 2.18 -16.65 9.23
CA ILE A 87 2.83 -16.83 7.94
C ILE A 87 4.28 -17.19 8.18
N ASN A 88 4.73 -18.30 7.60
CA ASN A 88 6.12 -18.77 7.67
C ASN A 88 6.65 -18.90 9.11
N GLY A 89 5.78 -19.34 10.03
CA GLY A 89 6.09 -19.49 11.45
C GLY A 89 6.01 -18.19 12.26
N ARG A 90 5.81 -17.04 11.61
CA ARG A 90 5.59 -15.76 12.28
C ARG A 90 4.12 -15.56 12.61
N ARG A 91 3.82 -15.47 13.90
CA ARG A 91 2.46 -15.22 14.41
C ARG A 91 2.00 -13.81 14.09
N LEU A 92 0.74 -13.68 13.70
CA LEU A 92 0.07 -12.44 13.30
C LEU A 92 -1.20 -12.17 14.12
N ASP A 93 -1.56 -13.09 15.01
CA ASP A 93 -2.75 -13.08 15.86
C ASP A 93 -2.45 -12.58 17.27
N HIS A 94 -1.57 -11.59 17.36
CA HIS A 94 -1.24 -10.91 18.60
C HIS A 94 -1.35 -9.40 18.38
N PRO A 95 -1.85 -8.64 19.36
CA PRO A 95 -1.85 -7.19 19.30
C PRO A 95 -0.44 -6.64 19.05
N THR A 96 -0.30 -5.83 18.00
CA THR A 96 0.96 -5.17 17.65
C THR A 96 0.71 -3.75 17.17
N ALA A 97 1.66 -2.85 17.45
CA ALA A 97 1.60 -1.47 16.97
C ALA A 97 1.76 -1.34 15.44
N LYS A 98 2.33 -2.36 14.77
CA LYS A 98 2.61 -2.34 13.32
C LYS A 98 2.21 -3.65 12.63
N PRO A 99 0.92 -3.99 12.59
CA PRO A 99 0.42 -5.24 12.00
C PRO A 99 0.71 -5.36 10.49
N SER A 100 0.66 -4.24 9.76
CA SER A 100 1.02 -4.21 8.33
C SER A 100 2.47 -4.60 8.09
N ALA A 101 3.40 -4.03 8.88
CA ALA A 101 4.81 -4.36 8.77
C ALA A 101 5.10 -5.81 9.20
N ALA A 102 4.41 -6.32 10.23
CA ALA A 102 4.55 -7.71 10.66
C ALA A 102 4.14 -8.69 9.55
N LEU A 103 3.01 -8.44 8.88
CA LEU A 103 2.55 -9.22 7.73
C LEU A 103 3.57 -9.16 6.58
N GLU A 104 4.01 -7.95 6.22
CA GLU A 104 4.99 -7.77 5.14
C GLU A 104 6.29 -8.52 5.43
N SER A 105 6.85 -8.39 6.62
CA SER A 105 8.07 -9.09 7.01
C SER A 105 7.90 -10.61 6.98
N ALA A 106 6.76 -11.15 7.46
CA ALA A 106 6.50 -12.59 7.43
C ALA A 106 6.49 -13.16 5.99
N LEU A 107 6.02 -12.37 5.03
CA LEU A 107 6.06 -12.72 3.61
C LEU A 107 7.48 -12.67 3.04
N GLN A 108 8.26 -11.63 3.37
CA GLN A 108 9.62 -11.48 2.85
C GLN A 108 10.59 -12.53 3.41
N GLU A 109 10.48 -12.86 4.71
CA GLU A 109 11.35 -13.83 5.39
C GLU A 109 11.26 -15.24 4.78
N GLY A 110 10.09 -15.62 4.26
CA GLY A 110 9.90 -16.91 3.60
C GLY A 110 10.63 -17.08 2.28
N ARG A 111 11.21 -16.00 1.71
CA ARG A 111 11.94 -16.01 0.43
C ARG A 111 11.15 -16.71 -0.68
N GLY A 112 9.85 -16.43 -0.73
CA GLY A 112 8.92 -16.98 -1.72
C GLY A 112 8.26 -18.30 -1.32
N ALA A 113 8.70 -18.98 -0.26
CA ALA A 113 7.92 -20.04 0.36
C ALA A 113 6.76 -19.42 1.15
N LEU A 114 5.59 -20.04 1.05
CA LEU A 114 4.41 -19.70 1.85
C LEU A 114 3.97 -20.91 2.65
N ARG A 115 3.90 -20.72 3.97
CA ARG A 115 3.17 -21.58 4.91
C ARG A 115 2.25 -20.68 5.72
N VAL A 116 0.95 -20.72 5.42
CA VAL A 116 -0.05 -19.84 6.00
C VAL A 116 -0.96 -20.66 6.90
N GLU A 117 -0.93 -20.36 8.19
CA GLU A 117 -1.89 -20.91 9.17
C GLU A 117 -3.11 -20.01 9.19
N VAL A 118 -4.28 -20.57 8.92
CA VAL A 118 -5.55 -19.85 8.95
C VAL A 118 -6.60 -20.57 9.77
N THR A 119 -7.60 -19.86 10.27
CA THR A 119 -8.87 -20.44 10.68
C THR A 119 -9.96 -20.16 9.64
N ARG A 120 -10.68 -21.21 9.23
CA ARG A 120 -11.86 -21.13 8.36
C ARG A 120 -13.02 -21.78 9.07
N ASP A 121 -14.09 -21.02 9.30
CA ASP A 121 -15.27 -21.47 10.06
C ASP A 121 -14.89 -22.06 11.44
N GLY A 122 -13.90 -21.43 12.09
CA GLY A 122 -13.36 -21.85 13.39
C GLY A 122 -12.40 -23.06 13.34
N LYS A 123 -12.22 -23.69 12.18
CA LYS A 123 -11.31 -24.85 12.03
C LYS A 123 -9.93 -24.39 11.55
N PRO A 124 -8.84 -24.83 12.20
CA PRO A 124 -7.50 -24.52 11.74
C PRO A 124 -7.20 -25.25 10.42
N LEU A 125 -6.55 -24.54 9.50
CA LEU A 125 -6.07 -25.03 8.21
C LEU A 125 -4.64 -24.55 8.00
N LEU A 126 -3.82 -25.41 7.41
CA LEU A 126 -2.47 -25.07 6.96
C LEU A 126 -2.45 -25.04 5.43
N LEU A 127 -2.21 -23.87 4.86
CA LEU A 127 -2.07 -23.68 3.42
C LEU A 127 -0.59 -23.52 3.08
N SER A 128 -0.15 -24.13 1.99
CA SER A 128 1.27 -24.10 1.59
C SER A 128 1.42 -23.88 0.10
N GLY A 129 2.48 -23.17 -0.30
CA GLY A 129 2.79 -22.93 -1.70
C GLY A 129 3.88 -21.89 -1.90
N ARG A 130 3.74 -21.07 -2.95
CA ARG A 130 4.71 -20.02 -3.29
C ARG A 130 4.07 -18.65 -3.46
N ALA A 131 4.73 -17.64 -2.89
CA ALA A 131 4.38 -16.23 -3.07
C ALA A 131 4.74 -15.75 -4.48
N ASP A 132 4.03 -14.74 -4.97
CA ASP A 132 4.37 -14.07 -6.21
C ASP A 132 5.57 -13.16 -5.98
N LEU A 133 6.55 -13.18 -6.90
CA LEU A 133 7.65 -12.22 -6.90
C LEU A 133 7.21 -10.96 -7.65
N VAL A 134 6.87 -9.91 -6.92
CA VAL A 134 6.59 -8.59 -7.47
C VAL A 134 7.91 -7.84 -7.60
N ARG A 135 8.39 -7.71 -8.82
CA ARG A 135 9.46 -6.75 -9.13
C ARG A 135 8.83 -5.36 -9.15
N ALA A 136 9.40 -4.41 -8.41
CA ALA A 136 9.06 -3.01 -8.58
C ALA A 136 9.44 -2.62 -10.01
N ASN A 137 8.49 -2.70 -10.95
CA ASN A 137 8.72 -2.19 -12.29
C ASN A 137 8.73 -0.67 -12.21
N SER A 138 9.93 -0.11 -12.15
CA SER A 138 10.18 1.26 -12.58
C SER A 138 10.01 1.30 -14.10
N ALA A 139 8.88 1.85 -14.57
CA ALA A 139 8.51 2.06 -15.98
C ALA A 139 8.22 0.74 -16.74
N ASN A 140 7.05 0.56 -17.35
CA ASN A 140 6.75 1.20 -18.63
C ASN A 140 5.26 1.49 -18.85
N SER A 141 4.42 1.30 -17.84
CA SER A 141 3.02 1.70 -17.93
C SER A 141 2.37 1.74 -16.55
N CYS A 142 1.87 2.91 -16.18
CA CYS A 142 1.08 3.09 -14.97
C CYS A 142 -0.36 3.47 -15.35
N GLY A 143 -1.23 3.44 -14.36
CA GLY A 143 -2.49 4.17 -14.42
C GLY A 143 -2.85 4.67 -13.02
N TYR A 144 -4.07 5.20 -12.92
CA TYR A 144 -4.59 5.72 -11.67
C TYR A 144 -5.93 5.08 -11.32
N VAL A 145 -6.17 4.92 -10.03
CA VAL A 145 -7.51 4.66 -9.48
C VAL A 145 -7.86 5.76 -8.50
N THR A 146 -9.11 6.20 -8.51
CA THR A 146 -9.56 7.33 -7.69
C THR A 146 -11.00 7.17 -7.25
N ASP A 147 -11.26 7.57 -6.02
CA ASP A 147 -12.57 7.66 -5.37
C ASP A 147 -12.97 9.12 -5.05
N ARG A 148 -12.09 10.09 -5.38
CA ARG A 148 -12.27 11.52 -5.10
C ARG A 148 -12.36 12.40 -6.35
N ALA A 149 -11.89 11.92 -7.50
CA ALA A 149 -11.88 12.71 -8.73
C ALA A 149 -13.23 12.64 -9.48
N GLY A 150 -13.62 13.78 -10.07
CA GLY A 150 -14.82 13.89 -10.90
C GLY A 150 -16.12 14.05 -10.11
N VAL A 151 -17.23 14.18 -10.83
CA VAL A 151 -18.57 14.31 -10.25
C VAL A 151 -19.31 12.99 -10.37
N VAL A 152 -19.53 12.33 -9.23
CA VAL A 152 -20.19 11.02 -9.20
C VAL A 152 -21.64 11.11 -9.72
N PRO A 153 -22.06 10.27 -10.70
CA PRO A 153 -23.38 10.36 -11.33
C PRO A 153 -24.50 9.79 -10.45
N ARG A 154 -24.95 10.59 -9.48
CA ARG A 154 -26.00 10.21 -8.51
C ARG A 154 -27.33 9.82 -9.15
N ASN A 155 -27.68 10.44 -10.29
CA ASN A 155 -28.87 10.11 -11.06
C ASN A 155 -28.87 8.67 -11.60
N GLN A 156 -27.69 8.08 -11.79
CA GLN A 156 -27.51 6.67 -12.20
C GLN A 156 -27.45 5.71 -11.00
N GLY A 157 -27.74 6.20 -9.78
CA GLY A 157 -27.64 5.41 -8.56
C GLY A 157 -26.19 5.06 -8.18
N ILE A 158 -25.22 5.86 -8.63
CA ILE A 158 -23.79 5.69 -8.31
C ILE A 158 -23.42 6.70 -7.22
N PHE A 159 -22.69 6.23 -6.21
CA PHE A 159 -22.30 6.98 -5.03
C PHE A 159 -20.79 6.88 -4.79
N GLN A 160 -20.30 7.74 -3.91
CA GLN A 160 -18.90 7.72 -3.51
C GLN A 160 -18.53 6.41 -2.82
N VAL A 161 -17.25 6.08 -2.89
CA VAL A 161 -16.61 5.02 -2.11
C VAL A 161 -15.41 5.62 -1.39
N ASP A 162 -14.85 4.86 -0.46
CA ASP A 162 -13.44 5.00 -0.08
C ASP A 162 -12.68 3.75 -0.58
N ILE A 163 -11.57 3.94 -1.30
CA ILE A 163 -10.62 2.87 -1.61
C ILE A 163 -9.78 2.64 -0.37
N THR A 164 -9.99 1.50 0.30
CA THR A 164 -9.31 1.19 1.57
C THR A 164 -8.00 0.45 1.36
N GLN A 165 -7.91 -0.38 0.31
CA GLN A 165 -6.72 -1.17 0.00
C GLN A 165 -6.53 -1.33 -1.52
N ILE A 166 -5.26 -1.47 -1.92
CA ILE A 166 -4.82 -1.74 -3.30
C ILE A 166 -3.76 -2.84 -3.25
N GLU A 167 -4.01 -3.96 -3.92
CA GLU A 167 -3.18 -5.18 -3.81
C GLU A 167 -2.89 -5.57 -2.36
N GLY A 168 -3.92 -5.58 -1.52
CA GLY A 168 -3.80 -5.91 -0.10
C GLY A 168 -3.12 -4.87 0.78
N ARG A 169 -2.51 -3.83 0.22
CA ARG A 169 -1.88 -2.74 0.98
C ARG A 169 -2.89 -1.66 1.31
N SER A 170 -2.95 -1.25 2.56
CA SER A 170 -3.81 -0.14 3.00
C SER A 170 -3.44 1.15 2.26
N THR A 171 -4.46 1.88 1.81
CA THR A 171 -4.28 3.23 1.30
C THR A 171 -3.87 4.18 2.43
N PRO A 172 -3.16 5.28 2.13
CA PRO A 172 -2.80 6.27 3.13
C PRO A 172 -4.02 6.79 3.90
N LEU A 173 -3.87 7.04 5.21
CA LEU A 173 -4.93 7.61 6.04
C LEU A 173 -5.27 9.06 5.63
N GLN A 174 -4.29 9.76 5.06
CA GLN A 174 -4.48 11.10 4.52
C GLN A 174 -5.16 11.00 3.15
N PRO A 175 -6.19 11.82 2.87
CA PRO A 175 -6.87 11.81 1.60
C PRO A 175 -5.90 12.08 0.44
N THR A 176 -5.73 11.11 -0.44
CA THR A 176 -5.00 11.29 -1.70
C THR A 176 -6.02 11.42 -2.83
N HIS A 177 -5.81 12.37 -3.74
CA HIS A 177 -6.75 12.58 -4.86
C HIS A 177 -6.81 11.39 -5.82
N ARG A 178 -5.68 10.68 -6.00
CA ARG A 178 -5.54 9.53 -6.89
C ARG A 178 -4.47 8.58 -6.35
N HIS A 179 -4.60 7.29 -6.65
CA HIS A 179 -3.60 6.29 -6.33
C HIS A 179 -2.92 5.81 -7.61
N ARG A 180 -1.60 5.92 -7.69
CA ARG A 180 -0.82 5.34 -8.80
C ARG A 180 -0.79 3.83 -8.65
N VAL A 181 -1.10 3.12 -9.73
CA VAL A 181 -1.01 1.66 -9.81
C VAL A 181 -0.29 1.26 -11.09
N ASP A 182 0.25 0.05 -11.10
CA ASP A 182 0.85 -0.52 -12.32
C ASP A 182 -0.27 -0.92 -13.28
N ALA A 183 0.02 -0.89 -14.59
CA ALA A 183 -0.92 -1.38 -15.59
C ALA A 183 -1.17 -2.89 -15.45
N GLY A 184 -2.31 -3.35 -15.97
CA GLY A 184 -2.82 -4.71 -15.87
C GLY A 184 -3.87 -4.87 -14.76
N LYS A 185 -4.19 -6.13 -14.42
CA LYS A 185 -5.23 -6.45 -13.44
C LYS A 185 -4.81 -6.06 -12.03
N ARG A 186 -5.56 -5.14 -11.43
CA ARG A 186 -5.38 -4.64 -10.06
C ARG A 186 -6.61 -4.94 -9.22
N VAL A 187 -6.41 -5.22 -7.94
CA VAL A 187 -7.49 -5.49 -6.98
C VAL A 187 -7.58 -4.36 -5.97
N LEU A 188 -8.73 -3.71 -5.99
CA LEU A 188 -9.12 -2.68 -5.04
C LEU A 188 -10.06 -3.29 -4.02
N VAL A 189 -9.98 -2.84 -2.77
CA VAL A 189 -11.06 -3.05 -1.79
C VAL A 189 -11.66 -1.71 -1.45
N VAL A 190 -12.98 -1.63 -1.57
CA VAL A 190 -13.72 -0.38 -1.42
C VAL A 190 -14.82 -0.50 -0.38
N ARG A 191 -15.07 0.61 0.31
CA ARG A 191 -16.19 0.82 1.22
C ARG A 191 -17.17 1.77 0.56
N GLU A 192 -18.45 1.43 0.53
CA GLU A 192 -19.48 2.34 0.04
C GLU A 192 -19.75 3.52 1.00
N LEU A 193 -20.05 4.69 0.42
CA LEU A 193 -20.47 5.91 1.09
C LEU A 193 -21.86 6.36 0.57
N ILE A 194 -22.79 5.41 0.47
CA ILE A 194 -24.17 5.67 0.03
C ILE A 194 -24.87 6.53 1.09
N PRO A 195 -25.38 7.72 0.72
CA PRO A 195 -26.02 8.61 1.68
C PRO A 195 -27.30 8.00 2.25
N GLN A 196 -27.54 8.24 3.55
CA GLN A 196 -28.65 7.61 4.27
C GLN A 196 -30.02 7.99 3.72
N ASN A 197 -30.17 9.16 3.08
CA ASN A 197 -31.43 9.62 2.49
C ASN A 197 -31.88 8.81 1.25
N TYR A 198 -31.04 7.89 0.75
CA TYR A 198 -31.44 6.93 -0.31
C TYR A 198 -32.02 5.63 0.25
N LEU A 199 -32.12 5.52 1.58
CA LEU A 199 -32.52 4.32 2.30
C LEU A 199 -33.58 4.68 3.33
N ASN A 200 -34.54 3.79 3.56
CA ASN A 200 -35.52 3.96 4.63
C ASN A 200 -34.96 3.50 6.00
N SER A 201 -35.65 3.83 7.09
CA SER A 201 -35.19 3.54 8.45
C SER A 201 -34.97 2.04 8.72
N ALA A 202 -35.80 1.16 8.14
CA ALA A 202 -35.65 -0.28 8.30
C ALA A 202 -34.40 -0.81 7.58
N GLN A 203 -34.15 -0.33 6.36
CA GLN A 203 -32.95 -0.64 5.58
C GLN A 203 -31.69 -0.16 6.29
N LEU A 204 -31.71 1.08 6.81
CA LEU A 204 -30.59 1.66 7.57
C LEU A 204 -30.27 0.83 8.81
N ALA A 205 -31.28 0.43 9.59
CA ALA A 205 -31.09 -0.41 10.76
C ALA A 205 -30.51 -1.79 10.39
N GLN A 206 -30.99 -2.39 9.31
CA GLN A 206 -30.52 -3.70 8.84
C GLN A 206 -29.09 -3.63 8.27
N ILE A 207 -28.73 -2.55 7.55
CA ILE A 207 -27.36 -2.30 7.07
C ILE A 207 -26.41 -2.08 8.25
N ALA A 208 -26.81 -1.28 9.24
CA ALA A 208 -25.99 -1.05 10.44
C ALA A 208 -25.74 -2.36 11.19
N LYS A 209 -26.76 -3.19 11.35
CA LYS A 209 -26.64 -4.53 11.95
C LYS A 209 -25.70 -5.41 11.13
N MET A 210 -25.88 -5.48 9.81
CA MET A 210 -25.00 -6.26 8.94
C MET A 210 -23.54 -5.80 9.05
N LYS A 211 -23.27 -4.50 8.91
CA LYS A 211 -21.90 -3.95 8.98
C LYS A 211 -21.22 -4.23 10.32
N LYS A 212 -21.98 -4.21 11.42
CA LYS A 212 -21.48 -4.57 12.76
C LYS A 212 -20.95 -6.00 12.84
N PHE A 213 -21.60 -6.95 12.16
CA PHE A 213 -21.21 -8.37 12.20
C PHE A 213 -20.29 -8.78 11.04
N ALA A 214 -20.42 -8.14 9.88
CA ALA A 214 -19.61 -8.43 8.70
C ALA A 214 -18.18 -7.89 8.82
N PHE A 215 -17.96 -6.87 9.67
CA PHE A 215 -16.69 -6.15 9.79
C PHE A 215 -16.15 -5.79 8.41
N ALA A 216 -15.05 -6.40 8.01
CA ALA A 216 -14.37 -6.11 6.76
C ALA A 216 -14.95 -6.87 5.55
N ARG A 217 -15.84 -7.85 5.77
CA ARG A 217 -16.71 -8.44 4.72
C ARG A 217 -17.81 -7.47 4.26
N ALA A 218 -18.01 -6.36 4.96
CA ALA A 218 -18.86 -5.28 4.49
C ALA A 218 -18.24 -4.57 3.26
N TYR A 219 -16.92 -4.65 3.09
CA TYR A 219 -16.23 -4.07 1.94
C TYR A 219 -16.26 -5.05 0.77
N LYS A 220 -16.12 -4.52 -0.44
CA LYS A 220 -16.12 -5.33 -1.65
C LYS A 220 -14.86 -5.11 -2.43
N SER A 221 -14.36 -6.20 -3.00
CA SER A 221 -13.27 -6.16 -3.96
C SER A 221 -13.78 -5.76 -5.34
N LEU A 222 -12.98 -5.00 -6.06
CA LEU A 222 -13.16 -4.69 -7.48
C LEU A 222 -11.85 -4.98 -8.21
N VAL A 223 -11.92 -5.82 -9.23
CA VAL A 223 -10.79 -6.02 -10.15
C VAL A 223 -10.90 -4.97 -11.25
N VAL A 224 -9.84 -4.21 -11.45
CA VAL A 224 -9.73 -3.19 -12.51
C VAL A 224 -8.60 -3.60 -13.44
N ASP A 225 -8.89 -3.73 -14.73
CA ASP A 225 -7.85 -3.92 -15.74
C ASP A 225 -7.33 -2.55 -16.18
N VAL A 226 -6.18 -2.17 -15.65
CA VAL A 226 -5.64 -0.81 -15.77
C VAL A 226 -4.82 -0.68 -17.04
N ASN A 227 -5.31 0.12 -17.98
CA ASN A 227 -4.55 0.46 -19.17
C ASN A 227 -3.51 1.57 -18.87
N PRO A 228 -2.36 1.54 -19.55
CA PRO A 228 -1.36 2.59 -19.45
C PRO A 228 -1.94 3.99 -19.73
N GLY A 229 -1.64 4.98 -18.88
CA GLY A 229 -2.05 6.37 -19.08
C GLY A 229 -3.55 6.62 -18.92
N MET A 230 -4.25 5.73 -18.20
CA MET A 230 -5.68 5.85 -17.91
C MET A 230 -5.93 5.97 -16.41
N SER A 231 -7.02 6.64 -16.05
CA SER A 231 -7.50 6.83 -14.69
C SER A 231 -8.92 6.35 -14.54
N TYR A 232 -9.14 5.51 -13.53
CA TYR A 232 -10.39 4.80 -13.31
C TYR A 232 -11.09 5.39 -12.09
N ARG A 233 -12.25 5.99 -12.31
CA ARG A 233 -13.07 6.58 -11.25
C ARG A 233 -14.01 5.52 -10.67
N ILE A 234 -13.86 5.25 -9.37
CA ILE A 234 -14.54 4.17 -8.67
C ILE A 234 -15.74 4.72 -7.91
N GLY A 235 -16.81 3.93 -7.85
CA GLY A 235 -18.03 4.29 -7.15
C GLY A 235 -18.81 3.05 -6.69
N ALA A 236 -19.84 3.28 -5.89
CA ALA A 236 -20.77 2.26 -5.43
C ALA A 236 -22.11 2.43 -6.15
N ARG A 237 -22.53 1.42 -6.91
CA ARG A 237 -23.87 1.38 -7.49
C ARG A 237 -24.84 0.77 -6.49
N LEU A 238 -25.85 1.52 -6.08
CA LEU A 238 -26.97 1.04 -5.27
C LEU A 238 -27.90 0.20 -6.15
N LEU A 239 -28.16 -1.05 -5.75
CA LEU A 239 -29.07 -1.95 -6.43
C LEU A 239 -30.45 -1.85 -5.77
N ARG A 240 -31.35 -1.05 -6.35
CA ARG A 240 -32.66 -0.74 -5.76
C ARG A 240 -33.56 -1.97 -5.61
N ASP A 241 -33.38 -2.95 -6.49
CA ASP A 241 -34.04 -4.26 -6.48
C ASP A 241 -33.48 -5.23 -5.42
N LYS A 242 -32.39 -4.86 -4.73
CA LYS A 242 -31.71 -5.65 -3.70
C LYS A 242 -31.74 -4.97 -2.32
N LEU A 243 -32.79 -4.19 -2.06
CA LEU A 243 -33.00 -3.51 -0.77
C LEU A 243 -33.97 -4.23 0.16
N ASP A 244 -34.30 -5.48 -0.14
CA ASP A 244 -35.00 -6.36 0.78
C ASP A 244 -34.10 -6.80 1.94
N THR A 245 -34.71 -7.32 3.00
CA THR A 245 -34.00 -7.68 4.23
C THR A 245 -32.91 -8.73 4.00
N GLN A 246 -33.14 -9.71 3.12
CA GLN A 246 -32.20 -10.79 2.88
C GLN A 246 -31.01 -10.29 2.07
N SER A 247 -31.26 -9.57 0.97
CA SER A 247 -30.19 -8.96 0.18
C SER A 247 -29.29 -8.04 1.00
N ILE A 248 -29.85 -7.26 1.94
CA ILE A 248 -29.02 -6.44 2.83
C ILE A 248 -28.18 -7.29 3.78
N ARG A 249 -28.73 -8.37 4.35
CA ARG A 249 -27.97 -9.31 5.21
C ARG A 249 -26.80 -9.94 4.48
N ASP A 250 -27.00 -10.25 3.21
CA ASP A 250 -25.99 -10.86 2.35
C ASP A 250 -25.03 -9.82 1.72
N ASN A 251 -25.13 -8.55 2.14
CA ASN A 251 -24.38 -7.43 1.57
C ASN A 251 -24.56 -7.31 0.05
N ALA A 252 -25.71 -7.69 -0.51
CA ALA A 252 -26.01 -7.69 -1.94
C ALA A 252 -26.65 -6.38 -2.46
N TYR A 253 -26.89 -5.39 -1.59
CA TYR A 253 -27.59 -4.15 -1.93
C TYR A 253 -26.78 -3.14 -2.77
N TRP A 254 -25.49 -3.37 -2.98
CA TRP A 254 -24.63 -2.49 -3.76
C TRP A 254 -23.52 -3.27 -4.45
N VAL A 255 -22.91 -2.71 -5.50
CA VAL A 255 -21.72 -3.26 -6.15
C VAL A 255 -20.71 -2.17 -6.46
N PRO A 256 -19.40 -2.44 -6.33
CA PRO A 256 -18.39 -1.50 -6.78
C PRO A 256 -18.36 -1.44 -8.31
N VAL A 257 -18.19 -0.25 -8.86
CA VAL A 257 -18.16 -0.02 -10.31
C VAL A 257 -17.06 0.96 -10.66
N VAL A 258 -16.47 0.78 -11.84
CA VAL A 258 -15.81 1.87 -12.56
C VAL A 258 -16.92 2.64 -13.27
N TRP A 259 -17.14 3.89 -12.88
CA TRP A 259 -18.22 4.70 -13.48
C TRP A 259 -17.73 5.63 -14.60
N GLU A 260 -16.42 5.85 -14.68
CA GLU A 260 -15.79 6.59 -15.77
C GLU A 260 -14.31 6.20 -15.87
N VAL A 261 -13.79 6.22 -17.10
CA VAL A 261 -12.36 6.05 -17.40
C VAL A 261 -11.92 7.26 -18.20
N VAL A 262 -10.89 7.97 -17.73
CA VAL A 262 -10.38 9.18 -18.37
C VAL A 262 -8.89 9.04 -18.69
N PRO A 263 -8.40 9.61 -19.79
CA PRO A 263 -6.96 9.70 -20.04
C PRO A 263 -6.28 10.51 -18.94
N GLU A 264 -5.20 9.98 -18.38
CA GLU A 264 -4.40 10.66 -17.35
C GLU A 264 -2.95 10.16 -17.42
N SER A 265 -2.04 11.02 -17.88
CA SER A 265 -0.65 10.66 -18.09
C SER A 265 0.06 10.27 -16.80
N CYS A 266 0.91 9.25 -16.91
CA CYS A 266 1.89 8.88 -15.90
C CYS A 266 3.12 9.78 -16.01
N PRO A 267 3.40 10.63 -15.02
CA PRO A 267 4.68 11.32 -14.92
C PRO A 267 5.79 10.37 -14.49
#